data_AF-T1CRL5-F1
#
_entry.id   AF-T1CRL5-F1
#
_cell.length_a   1.000
_cell.length_b   1.000
_cell.length_c   1.000
_cell.angle_alpha   90.00
_cell.angle_beta   90.00
_cell.angle_gamma   90.00
#
_symmetry.space_group_name_H-M   'P 1'
#
loop_
_entity.id
_entity.type
_entity.pdbx_description
1 polymer ?
#
loop_
_entity_poly.entity_id
_entity_poly.type
_entity_poly.pdbx_seq_one_letter_code
_entity_poly.pdbx_strand_id
1 'polypeptide(L)'
;KLPISERLGVDAYTSDRESHLTLSDPAKCVACALKPCLQVCPAKVYEWQDGRLVIHHENCLELGACRIACHEMGNGALIWEFPRAASASASDTVDAGATAPRPLRCAGAARRIRLSSPRWAISWVRTVGGIRP
;
A
#
# COMPACT_ATOMS: atom_id res chain seq x y z
N LYS A 1 10.19 -15.87 23.69
CA LYS A 1 9.38 -14.98 22.82
C LYS A 1 8.58 -15.88 21.88
N LEU A 2 7.26 -15.71 21.79
CA LEU A 2 6.40 -16.53 20.93
C LEU A 2 6.73 -16.28 19.43
N PRO A 3 6.62 -17.31 18.56
CA PRO A 3 6.71 -17.13 17.12
C PRO A 3 5.61 -16.19 16.62
N ILE A 4 5.83 -15.56 15.46
CA ILE A 4 4.90 -14.55 14.93
C ILE A 4 3.51 -15.16 14.66
N SER A 5 3.44 -16.39 14.16
CA SER A 5 2.20 -17.10 13.87
C SER A 5 1.34 -17.31 15.12
N GLU A 6 1.95 -17.66 16.25
CA GLU A 6 1.24 -17.84 17.51
C GLU A 6 0.73 -16.51 18.07
N ARG A 7 1.48 -15.42 17.87
CA ARG A 7 1.03 -14.07 18.25
C ARG A 7 -0.15 -13.61 17.40
N LEU A 8 -0.12 -13.87 16.09
CA LEU A 8 -1.21 -13.55 15.17
C LEU A 8 -2.45 -14.40 15.45
N GLY A 9 -2.29 -15.62 15.97
CA GLY A 9 -3.40 -16.50 16.34
C GLY A 9 -4.25 -15.99 17.52
N VAL A 10 -3.80 -14.95 18.23
CA VAL A 10 -4.61 -14.25 19.25
C VAL A 10 -5.65 -13.35 18.57
N ASP A 11 -5.36 -12.84 17.38
CA ASP A 11 -6.29 -12.03 16.61
C ASP A 11 -7.32 -12.96 15.94
N ALA A 12 -8.60 -12.77 16.26
CA ALA A 12 -9.68 -13.56 15.70
C ALA A 12 -10.12 -12.98 14.34
N TYR A 13 -9.67 -13.61 13.25
CA TYR A 13 -10.17 -13.34 11.90
C TYR A 13 -10.21 -14.61 11.06
N THR A 14 -11.00 -14.59 9.99
CA THR A 14 -11.08 -15.67 9.01
C THR A 14 -10.48 -15.17 7.70
N SER A 15 -9.41 -15.81 7.25
CA SER A 15 -8.80 -15.49 5.96
C SER A 15 -9.66 -16.01 4.81
N ASP A 16 -9.71 -15.25 3.71
CA ASP A 16 -10.29 -15.74 2.45
C ASP A 16 -9.40 -16.85 1.87
N ARG A 17 -10.03 -17.78 1.14
CA ARG A 17 -9.35 -18.86 0.44
C ARG A 17 -8.47 -18.34 -0.68
N GLU A 18 -8.91 -17.31 -1.39
CA GLU A 18 -8.08 -16.70 -2.44
C GLU A 18 -7.23 -15.57 -1.89
N SER A 19 -6.02 -15.50 -2.41
CA SER A 19 -5.08 -14.45 -2.04
C SER A 19 -5.51 -13.11 -2.62
N HIS A 20 -5.69 -12.12 -1.76
CA HIS A 20 -5.86 -10.72 -2.13
C HIS A 20 -4.53 -10.02 -2.45
N LEU A 21 -3.42 -10.79 -2.43
CA LEU A 21 -2.06 -10.35 -2.66
C LEU A 21 -1.52 -11.04 -3.90
N THR A 22 -1.17 -10.26 -4.92
CA THR A 22 -0.57 -10.80 -6.14
C THR A 22 0.63 -9.96 -6.58
N LEU A 23 1.37 -10.45 -7.56
CA LEU A 23 2.49 -9.74 -8.16
C LEU A 23 2.13 -9.38 -9.60
N SER A 24 2.35 -8.11 -9.98
CA SER A 24 2.26 -7.68 -11.37
C SER A 24 3.31 -8.35 -12.25
N ASP A 25 4.54 -8.48 -11.72
CA ASP A 25 5.66 -9.15 -12.37
C ASP A 25 6.66 -9.65 -11.30
N PRO A 26 6.85 -10.97 -11.15
CA PRO A 26 7.81 -11.54 -10.21
C PRO A 26 9.26 -11.12 -10.47
N ALA A 27 9.65 -10.82 -11.71
CA ALA A 27 11.02 -10.42 -12.05
C ALA A 27 11.43 -9.11 -11.36
N LYS A 28 10.46 -8.20 -11.13
CA LYS A 28 10.68 -6.98 -10.35
C LYS A 28 11.13 -7.28 -8.92
N CYS A 29 10.66 -8.35 -8.30
CA CYS A 29 11.08 -8.75 -6.96
C CYS A 29 12.51 -9.31 -6.95
N VAL A 30 12.90 -10.05 -8.00
CA VAL A 30 14.27 -10.55 -8.19
C VAL A 30 15.24 -9.37 -8.29
N ALA A 31 14.93 -8.39 -9.13
CA ALA A 31 15.74 -7.18 -9.32
C ALA A 31 15.69 -6.19 -8.14
N CYS A 32 14.76 -6.34 -7.20
CA CYS A 32 14.60 -5.41 -6.09
C CYS A 32 15.65 -5.71 -5.01
N ALA A 33 16.70 -4.91 -4.88
CA ALA A 33 17.71 -5.10 -3.84
C ALA A 33 17.16 -4.84 -2.42
N LEU A 34 16.34 -3.79 -2.27
CA LEU A 34 15.85 -3.31 -0.98
C LEU A 34 14.78 -4.22 -0.36
N LYS A 35 13.93 -4.86 -1.18
CA LYS A 35 12.79 -5.69 -0.76
C LYS A 35 12.06 -5.14 0.48
N PRO A 36 11.62 -3.87 0.47
CA PRO A 36 11.14 -3.19 1.67
C PRO A 36 9.87 -3.82 2.26
N CYS A 37 9.09 -4.55 1.45
CA CYS A 37 7.94 -5.33 1.89
C CYS A 37 8.28 -6.41 2.94
N LEU A 38 9.50 -6.97 2.90
CA LEU A 38 9.97 -7.94 3.90
C LEU A 38 10.21 -7.30 5.28
N GLN A 39 10.57 -6.02 5.29
CA GLN A 39 10.98 -5.30 6.51
C GLN A 39 9.80 -4.59 7.17
N VAL A 40 8.93 -3.97 6.35
CA VAL A 40 7.82 -3.16 6.87
C VAL A 40 6.65 -4.00 7.38
N CYS A 41 6.51 -5.25 6.93
CA CYS A 41 5.36 -6.08 7.26
C CYS A 41 5.49 -6.66 8.68
N PRO A 42 4.66 -6.24 9.65
CA PRO A 42 4.77 -6.73 11.03
C PRO A 42 4.38 -8.21 11.17
N ALA A 43 3.50 -8.70 10.30
CA ALA A 43 2.99 -10.06 10.30
C ALA A 43 3.84 -11.06 9.49
N LYS A 44 4.95 -10.61 8.90
CA LYS A 44 5.82 -11.44 8.04
C LYS A 44 5.06 -12.20 6.94
N VAL A 45 4.14 -11.52 6.27
CA VAL A 45 3.38 -12.05 5.12
C VAL A 45 4.31 -12.45 3.98
N TYR A 46 5.42 -11.74 3.79
CA TYR A 46 6.33 -11.95 2.68
C TYR A 46 7.62 -12.62 3.15
N GLU A 47 8.04 -13.65 2.44
CA GLU A 47 9.31 -14.33 2.66
C GLU A 47 10.08 -14.48 1.35
N TRP A 48 11.41 -14.39 1.39
CA TRP A 48 12.25 -14.60 0.22
C TRP A 48 12.90 -15.98 0.28
N GLN A 49 12.54 -16.86 -0.65
CA GLN A 49 13.07 -18.22 -0.73
C GLN A 49 13.35 -18.56 -2.20
N ASP A 50 14.47 -19.23 -2.48
CA ASP A 50 14.81 -19.76 -3.80
C ASP A 50 14.68 -18.75 -4.96
N GLY A 51 15.05 -17.48 -4.69
CA GLY A 51 14.98 -16.42 -5.70
C GLY A 51 13.56 -15.93 -6.03
N ARG A 52 12.55 -16.31 -5.23
CA ARG A 52 11.16 -15.85 -5.37
C ARG A 52 10.59 -15.32 -4.06
N LEU A 53 9.55 -14.51 -4.19
CA LEU A 53 8.77 -14.02 -3.06
C LEU A 53 7.65 -15.03 -2.76
N VAL A 54 7.66 -15.60 -1.56
CA VAL A 54 6.58 -16.42 -1.01
C VAL A 54 5.63 -15.50 -0.23
N ILE A 55 4.32 -15.70 -0.40
CA ILE A 55 3.27 -14.85 0.17
C ILE A 55 2.37 -15.72 1.05
N HIS A 56 2.26 -15.37 2.33
CA HIS A 56 1.37 -15.95 3.32
C HIS A 56 0.21 -14.98 3.60
N HIS A 57 -0.72 -14.86 2.64
CA HIS A 57 -1.79 -13.87 2.73
C HIS A 57 -2.74 -14.11 3.90
N GLU A 58 -2.76 -15.34 4.44
CA GLU A 58 -3.52 -15.69 5.62
C GLU A 58 -3.06 -14.93 6.85
N ASN A 59 -1.83 -14.41 6.87
CA ASN A 59 -1.30 -13.60 7.97
C ASN A 59 -1.52 -12.09 7.77
N CYS A 60 -2.18 -11.66 6.69
CA CYS A 60 -2.28 -10.24 6.36
C CYS A 60 -3.21 -9.49 7.32
N LEU A 61 -2.70 -8.42 7.95
CA LEU A 61 -3.45 -7.51 8.81
C LEU A 61 -4.08 -6.32 8.05
N GLU A 62 -4.13 -6.41 6.73
CA GLU A 62 -4.77 -5.42 5.85
C GLU A 62 -4.28 -3.96 5.96
N LEU A 63 -3.09 -3.75 6.54
CA LEU A 63 -2.54 -2.41 6.79
C LEU A 63 -2.16 -1.64 5.51
N GLY A 64 -1.86 -2.34 4.41
CA GLY A 64 -1.42 -1.74 3.14
C GLY A 64 0.00 -1.14 3.13
N ALA A 65 0.72 -1.13 4.25
CA ALA A 65 2.08 -0.56 4.33
C ALA A 65 3.07 -1.21 3.35
N CYS A 66 2.94 -2.51 3.10
CA CYS A 66 3.77 -3.24 2.15
C CYS A 66 3.62 -2.75 0.71
N ARG A 67 2.39 -2.43 0.28
CA ARG A 67 2.09 -1.86 -1.05
C ARG A 67 2.79 -0.52 -1.21
N ILE A 68 2.62 0.37 -0.24
CA ILE A 68 3.24 1.70 -0.26
C ILE A 68 4.76 1.57 -0.29
N ALA A 69 5.34 0.77 0.62
CA ALA A 69 6.78 0.58 0.68
C ALA A 69 7.36 -0.02 -0.60
N CYS A 70 6.67 -0.99 -1.21
CA CYS A 70 7.09 -1.58 -2.47
C CYS A 70 7.03 -0.57 -3.63
N HIS A 71 6.03 0.32 -3.65
CA HIS A 71 5.90 1.36 -4.66
C HIS A 71 6.95 2.48 -4.49
N GLU A 72 7.09 3.01 -3.28
CA GLU A 72 7.94 4.19 -3.02
C GLU A 72 9.44 3.87 -2.91
N MET A 73 9.78 2.70 -2.35
CA MET A 73 11.16 2.33 -2.05
C MET A 73 11.63 1.05 -2.77
N GLY A 74 10.70 0.30 -3.36
CA GLY A 74 10.97 -0.94 -4.07
C GLY A 74 10.80 -0.79 -5.57
N ASN A 75 10.38 -1.88 -6.21
CA ASN A 75 10.16 -1.92 -7.66
C ASN A 75 8.67 -1.93 -8.06
N GLY A 76 7.75 -1.65 -7.13
CA GLY A 76 6.32 -1.56 -7.39
C GLY A 76 5.70 -2.84 -7.97
N ALA A 77 6.10 -4.00 -7.44
CA ALA A 77 5.63 -5.30 -7.93
C ALA A 77 4.30 -5.75 -7.32
N LEU A 78 4.05 -5.38 -6.07
CA LEU A 78 2.90 -5.84 -5.29
C LEU A 78 1.58 -5.24 -5.79
N ILE A 79 0.63 -6.12 -6.07
CA ILE A 79 -0.78 -5.80 -6.23
C ILE A 79 -1.46 -6.23 -4.93
N TRP A 80 -2.13 -5.27 -4.29
CA TRP A 80 -2.78 -5.45 -3.01
C TRP A 80 -4.21 -4.96 -3.15
N GLU A 81 -5.15 -5.84 -2.87
CA GLU A 81 -6.58 -5.56 -2.82
C GLU A 81 -7.10 -5.89 -1.43
N PHE A 82 -8.28 -5.38 -1.07
CA PHE A 82 -8.92 -5.83 0.15
C PHE A 82 -9.37 -7.29 -0.02
N PRO A 83 -9.26 -8.13 1.04
CA PRO A 83 -9.86 -9.45 1.02
C PRO A 83 -11.37 -9.35 0.79
N ARG A 84 -11.96 -10.39 0.22
CA ARG A 84 -13.42 -10.45 0.18
C ARG A 84 -13.96 -10.60 1.58
N ALA A 85 -15.06 -9.90 1.85
CA ALA A 85 -15.81 -10.08 3.08
C ALA A 85 -16.27 -11.54 3.18
N ALA A 86 -16.28 -12.09 4.39
CA ALA A 86 -16.67 -13.47 4.67
C ALA A 86 -18.10 -13.84 4.20
N SER A 87 -18.93 -12.86 3.84
CA SER A 87 -20.28 -13.05 3.28
C SER A 87 -20.36 -13.01 1.76
N ALA A 88 -19.25 -12.78 1.05
CA ALA A 88 -19.22 -12.66 -0.40
C ALA A 88 -18.34 -13.77 -1.00
N SER A 89 -18.76 -15.02 -0.82
CA SER A 89 -18.20 -16.12 -1.59
C SER A 89 -18.76 -16.02 -3.02
N ALA A 90 -17.88 -15.95 -4.02
CA ALA A 90 -18.27 -15.94 -5.44
C ALA A 90 -18.93 -17.27 -5.90
N SER A 91 -19.11 -18.23 -4.98
CA SER A 91 -19.85 -19.47 -5.20
C SER A 91 -21.37 -19.27 -5.17
N ASP A 92 -21.85 -18.16 -4.60
CA ASP A 92 -23.28 -17.90 -4.39
C ASP A 92 -23.91 -16.99 -5.44
N THR A 93 -23.17 -16.60 -6.49
CA THR A 93 -23.68 -15.72 -7.57
C THR A 93 -23.54 -16.38 -8.93
N VAL A 94 -24.30 -17.44 -9.18
CA VAL A 94 -24.91 -17.63 -10.49
C VAL A 94 -26.29 -16.98 -10.42
N ASP A 95 -26.59 -16.10 -11.36
CA ASP A 95 -27.78 -15.22 -11.42
C ASP A 95 -27.74 -13.92 -10.60
N ALA A 96 -26.87 -12.99 -11.00
CA ALA A 96 -27.22 -11.57 -10.94
C ALA A 96 -26.62 -10.83 -12.13
N GLY A 97 -27.43 -10.59 -13.16
CA GLY A 97 -27.20 -9.52 -14.12
C GLY A 97 -27.20 -8.18 -13.39
N ALA A 98 -26.05 -7.79 -12.84
CA ALA A 98 -25.84 -6.53 -12.16
C ALA A 98 -24.85 -5.69 -12.97
N THR A 99 -25.41 -4.72 -13.67
CA THR A 99 -24.75 -3.58 -14.30
C THR A 99 -23.60 -3.08 -13.43
N ALA A 100 -22.40 -3.00 -14.00
CA ALA A 100 -21.20 -2.51 -13.35
C ALA A 100 -21.46 -1.20 -12.57
N PRO A 101 -20.97 -1.06 -11.32
CA PRO A 101 -21.04 0.22 -10.64
C PRO A 101 -20.23 1.24 -11.44
N ARG A 102 -20.92 2.29 -11.91
CA ARG A 102 -20.31 3.43 -12.60
C ARG A 102 -19.13 3.95 -11.79
N PRO A 103 -18.00 4.31 -12.43
CA PRO A 103 -16.88 4.89 -11.70
C PRO A 103 -17.37 6.13 -10.94
N LEU A 104 -17.14 6.13 -9.62
CA LEU A 104 -17.23 7.32 -8.78
C LEU A 104 -16.24 8.35 -9.33
N ARG A 105 -16.74 9.18 -10.24
CA ARG A 105 -16.04 10.37 -10.71
C ARG A 105 -15.93 11.28 -9.48
N CYS A 106 -14.75 11.33 -8.87
CA CYS A 106 -14.41 12.39 -7.94
C CYS A 106 -14.47 13.71 -8.74
N ALA A 107 -15.62 14.39 -8.71
CA ALA A 107 -15.74 15.77 -9.15
C ALA A 107 -15.13 16.67 -8.06
N GLY A 108 -13.83 16.48 -7.79
CA GLY A 108 -13.04 17.44 -7.06
C GLY A 108 -12.76 18.61 -7.99
N ALA A 109 -13.50 19.70 -7.84
CA ALA A 109 -13.11 20.98 -8.41
C ALA A 109 -11.71 21.31 -7.88
N ALA A 110 -10.70 21.21 -8.75
CA ALA A 110 -9.36 21.72 -8.48
C ALA A 110 -9.45 23.24 -8.35
N ARG A 111 -9.85 23.74 -7.18
CA ARG A 111 -9.63 25.14 -6.83
C ARG A 111 -8.14 25.30 -6.71
N ARG A 112 -7.51 25.90 -7.73
CA ARG A 112 -6.16 26.44 -7.59
C ARG A 112 -6.19 27.39 -6.40
N ILE A 113 -5.59 27.00 -5.29
CA ILE A 113 -5.21 27.94 -4.24
C ILE A 113 -4.18 28.86 -4.89
N ARG A 114 -4.60 30.06 -5.29
CA ARG A 114 -3.69 31.13 -5.65
C ARG A 114 -3.03 31.54 -4.34
N LEU A 115 -1.83 31.02 -4.08
CA LEU A 115 -0.97 31.55 -3.03
C LEU A 115 -0.65 33.00 -3.43
N SER A 116 -1.44 33.95 -2.95
CA SER A 116 -1.07 35.35 -3.01
C SER A 116 0.08 35.51 -2.03
N SER A 117 1.30 35.62 -2.56
CA SER A 117 2.48 35.99 -1.78
C SER A 117 2.12 37.19 -0.90
N PRO A 118 2.18 37.08 0.43
CA PRO A 118 1.94 38.22 1.29
C PRO A 118 3.00 39.28 0.97
N ARG A 119 2.59 40.50 0.61
CA ARG A 119 3.50 41.61 0.26
C ARG A 119 4.45 42.02 1.40
N TRP A 120 4.35 41.42 2.58
CA TRP A 120 5.28 41.62 3.70
C TRP A 120 6.54 40.74 3.62
N ALA A 121 6.53 39.62 2.88
CA ALA A 121 7.65 38.67 2.86
C ALA A 121 8.92 39.21 2.15
N ILE A 122 8.80 40.28 1.36
CA ILE A 122 9.94 40.88 0.64
C ILE A 122 10.71 41.90 1.52
N SER A 123 10.20 42.28 2.68
CA SER A 123 10.84 43.31 3.52
C SER A 123 11.92 42.77 4.48
N TRP A 124 12.08 41.46 4.65
CA TRP A 124 13.08 40.89 5.58
C TRP A 124 14.47 40.69 4.96
N VAL A 125 14.59 40.69 3.63
CA VAL A 125 15.87 40.49 2.91
C VAL A 125 16.70 41.78 2.75
N ARG A 126 16.29 42.91 3.36
CA ARG A 126 16.98 44.20 3.16
C ARG A 126 17.39 44.97 4.42
N THR A 127 17.27 44.43 5.64
CA THR A 127 17.54 45.23 6.85
C THR A 127 18.45 44.61 7.91
N VAL A 128 19.01 43.40 7.72
CA VAL A 128 20.00 42.88 8.69
C VAL A 128 21.18 42.19 8.02
N GLY A 129 22.30 42.94 7.93
CA GLY A 129 23.70 42.50 7.79
C GLY A 129 24.04 41.66 6.55
N GLY A 130 24.71 42.15 5.51
CA GLY A 130 25.90 42.98 5.54
C GLY A 130 27.17 42.12 5.53
N ILE A 131 27.49 41.48 4.40
CA ILE A 131 28.87 41.09 4.03
C ILE A 131 29.02 41.35 2.52
N ARG A 132 29.96 42.24 2.19
CA ARG A 132 30.39 42.66 0.84
C ARG A 132 31.62 41.83 0.43
N PRO A 133 31.99 41.87 -0.86
CA PRO A 133 32.12 40.74 -1.79
C PRO A 133 33.09 39.62 -1.38
#